data_AF-A0A6P2NPE7-F1
#
_entry.id   AF-A0A6P2NPE7-F1
#
_cell.length_a   1.000
_cell.length_b   1.000
_cell.length_c   1.000
_cell.angle_alpha   90.00
_cell.angle_beta   90.00
_cell.angle_gamma   90.00
#
_symmetry.space_group_name_H-M   'P 1'
#
loop_
_entity.id
_entity.type
_entity.pdbx_description
1 polymer ?
#
loop_
_entity_poly.entity_id
_entity_poly.type
_entity_poly.pdbx_seq_one_letter_code
_entity_poly.pdbx_strand_id
1 'polypeptide(L)'
;MRQATPPLQRLPTSLLIGATRLRRGTPDRHAIPSTPDLIQQELGVRRVNAQCVELALQGNVVRNVYASFIGISLLVGLGGVISLLLLDTSTGSPPAWGQLLFGFLLIVGIAVAMYYCFRNFAGRFRGSFVRLHRGTRKLYVVSPYDEHFTALDWDALQAFAGYVPLVSTAGYSDRYPLYLIGIDAARTPPQEICASCGNLGWRDQGASAKQLWDYLQLFMDEGADALSKPPPVPPRLSRKQTFMRCYRDWATKFRTDLPTAKDWLRKPWLMLGKLIWLVCMVFPDSLAEVIEYNVPYARFPSEIDKLCGMADEEAAEPPRVEA
;
A
#
# COMPACT_ATOMS: atom_id res chain seq x y z
N MET A 1 39.06 29.13 13.44
CA MET A 1 38.67 28.38 12.24
C MET A 1 37.21 28.00 12.36
N ARG A 2 36.30 28.66 11.62
CA ARG A 2 34.88 28.25 11.57
C ARG A 2 34.79 27.06 10.62
N GLN A 3 34.59 25.86 11.15
CA GLN A 3 34.20 24.73 10.31
C GLN A 3 32.88 25.10 9.63
N ALA A 4 32.89 25.21 8.30
CA ALA A 4 31.67 25.43 7.54
C ALA A 4 30.76 24.23 7.80
N THR A 5 29.58 24.48 8.36
CA THR A 5 28.56 23.44 8.52
C THR A 5 28.32 22.82 7.14
N PRO A 6 28.39 21.48 6.99
CA PRO A 6 28.16 20.86 5.70
C PRO A 6 26.79 21.29 5.15
N PRO A 7 26.68 21.58 3.84
CA PRO A 7 25.45 22.07 3.25
C PRO A 7 24.34 21.02 3.38
N LEU A 8 23.24 21.36 4.08
CA LEU A 8 22.07 20.48 4.21
C LEU A 8 21.45 20.22 2.84
N GLN A 9 21.35 18.95 2.45
CA GLN A 9 20.62 18.55 1.26
C GLN A 9 19.13 18.48 1.56
N ARG A 10 18.38 19.46 1.05
CA ARG A 10 16.92 19.56 1.25
C ARG A 10 16.15 18.76 0.22
N LEU A 11 14.97 18.31 0.63
CA LEU A 11 14.01 17.69 -0.26
C LEU A 11 13.44 18.73 -1.24
N PRO A 12 13.05 18.32 -2.46
CA PRO A 12 12.43 19.22 -3.41
C PRO A 12 11.08 19.72 -2.86
N THR A 13 10.85 21.04 -2.96
CA THR A 13 9.62 21.69 -2.48
C THR A 13 8.36 21.20 -3.19
N SER A 14 8.50 20.60 -4.38
CA SER A 14 7.41 19.96 -5.11
C SER A 14 6.72 18.84 -4.32
N LEU A 15 7.43 18.18 -3.40
CA LEU A 15 6.85 17.15 -2.53
C LEU A 15 5.80 17.70 -1.56
N LEU A 16 5.83 19.00 -1.27
CA LEU A 16 4.93 19.65 -0.30
C LEU A 16 3.76 20.38 -0.98
N ILE A 17 3.65 20.35 -2.30
CA ILE A 17 2.56 21.00 -3.03
C ILE A 17 1.24 20.31 -2.67
N GLY A 18 0.27 21.08 -2.17
CA GLY A 18 -1.03 20.55 -1.73
C GLY A 18 -0.99 19.80 -0.39
N ALA A 19 0.17 19.70 0.27
CA ALA A 19 0.28 19.02 1.55
C ALA A 19 -0.17 19.94 2.70
N THR A 20 -0.97 19.40 3.61
CA THR A 20 -1.44 20.13 4.80
C THR A 20 -0.57 19.75 6.01
N ARG A 21 0.04 20.74 6.66
CA ARG A 21 0.87 20.50 7.85
C ARG A 21 0.01 20.05 9.03
N LEU A 22 0.38 18.92 9.63
CA LEU A 22 -0.22 18.40 10.86
C LEU A 22 0.64 18.85 12.04
N ARG A 23 0.03 19.56 12.98
CA ARG A 23 0.72 20.03 14.19
C ARG A 23 0.63 18.97 15.29
N ARG A 24 1.61 18.98 16.18
CA ARG A 24 1.45 18.28 17.46
C ARG A 24 0.44 19.00 18.33
N GLY A 25 -0.33 18.22 19.07
CA GLY A 25 -1.34 18.73 19.98
C GLY A 25 -2.06 17.59 20.68
N THR A 26 -3.18 17.91 21.31
CA THR A 26 -4.02 16.91 21.96
C THR A 26 -4.61 15.97 20.90
N PRO A 27 -4.33 14.65 20.95
CA PRO A 27 -4.88 13.69 20.00
C PRO A 27 -6.40 13.60 20.12
N ASP A 28 -7.12 13.56 19.01
CA ASP A 28 -8.57 13.28 19.03
C ASP A 28 -8.81 11.77 19.05
N ARG A 29 -9.03 11.23 20.25
CA ARG A 29 -9.27 9.79 20.45
C ARG A 29 -10.54 9.30 19.77
N HIS A 30 -11.56 10.16 19.66
CA HIS A 30 -12.85 9.78 19.09
C HIS A 30 -12.81 9.70 17.56
N ALA A 31 -11.88 10.43 16.94
CA ALA A 31 -11.67 10.36 15.50
C ALA A 31 -10.95 9.06 15.07
N ILE A 32 -10.21 8.41 15.96
CA ILE A 32 -9.45 7.19 15.64
C ILE A 32 -10.42 6.01 15.49
N PRO A 33 -10.39 5.27 14.35
CA PRO A 33 -11.20 4.06 14.18
C PRO A 33 -10.97 3.04 15.30
N SER A 34 -12.05 2.55 15.90
CA SER A 34 -12.00 1.51 16.93
C SER A 34 -11.96 0.09 16.36
N THR A 35 -12.37 -0.07 15.11
CA THR A 35 -12.46 -1.38 14.44
C THR A 35 -11.07 -1.82 13.96
N PRO A 36 -10.56 -3.00 14.35
CA PRO A 36 -9.23 -3.48 13.95
C PRO A 36 -9.00 -3.43 12.44
N ASP A 37 -9.98 -3.86 11.64
CA ASP A 37 -9.86 -3.88 10.18
C ASP A 37 -9.68 -2.47 9.59
N LEU A 38 -10.36 -1.47 10.15
CA LEU A 38 -10.23 -0.07 9.72
C LEU A 38 -8.88 0.53 10.12
N ILE A 39 -8.28 0.07 11.22
CA ILE A 39 -6.94 0.52 11.63
C ILE A 39 -5.88 0.06 10.62
N GLN A 40 -5.99 -1.19 10.15
CA GLN A 40 -5.09 -1.67 9.11
C GLN A 40 -5.42 -1.04 7.75
N GLN A 41 -6.70 -0.96 7.39
CA GLN A 41 -7.11 -0.47 6.08
C GLN A 41 -6.93 1.05 5.97
N GLU A 42 -7.50 1.85 6.87
CA GLU A 42 -7.45 3.30 6.76
C GLU A 42 -6.11 3.85 7.24
N LEU A 43 -5.63 3.43 8.42
CA LEU A 43 -4.40 4.00 8.99
C LEU A 43 -3.12 3.32 8.50
N GLY A 44 -3.19 2.11 7.94
CA GLY A 44 -2.02 1.37 7.48
C GLY A 44 -1.12 0.87 8.62
N VAL A 45 -1.66 0.79 9.84
CA VAL A 45 -0.96 0.23 11.00
C VAL A 45 -0.97 -1.29 10.90
N ARG A 46 0.20 -1.91 10.89
CA ARG A 46 0.36 -3.36 10.69
C ARG A 46 0.51 -4.11 12.01
N ARG A 47 1.34 -3.60 12.92
CA ARG A 47 1.59 -4.21 14.24
C ARG A 47 1.74 -3.12 15.28
N VAL A 48 1.26 -3.40 16.49
CA VAL A 48 1.51 -2.58 17.67
C VAL A 48 1.80 -3.47 18.86
N ASN A 49 2.87 -3.17 19.57
CA ASN A 49 3.17 -3.74 20.88
C ASN A 49 3.52 -2.62 21.87
N ALA A 50 3.85 -2.96 23.10
CA ALA A 50 4.13 -1.99 24.17
C ALA A 50 5.25 -0.98 23.83
N GLN A 51 6.17 -1.33 22.93
CA GLN A 51 7.38 -0.57 22.65
C GLN A 51 7.40 0.06 21.26
N CYS A 52 6.71 -0.53 20.28
CA CYS A 52 6.82 -0.14 18.89
C CYS A 52 5.50 -0.25 18.10
N VAL A 53 5.31 0.69 17.17
CA VAL A 53 4.27 0.68 16.13
C VAL A 53 4.93 0.48 14.77
N GLU A 54 4.46 -0.51 14.01
CA GLU A 54 4.88 -0.78 12.63
C GLU A 54 3.81 -0.29 11.64
N LEU A 55 4.22 0.57 10.71
CA LEU A 55 3.39 1.17 9.67
C LEU A 55 3.82 0.68 8.29
N ALA A 56 2.87 0.47 7.39
CA ALA A 56 3.14 0.25 5.98
C ALA A 56 3.54 1.56 5.29
N LEU A 57 4.61 1.54 4.49
CA LEU A 57 4.91 2.63 3.57
C LEU A 57 3.92 2.64 2.40
N GLN A 58 3.55 3.85 1.97
CA GLN A 58 2.66 4.08 0.84
C GLN A 58 3.18 3.43 -0.46
N GLY A 59 4.50 3.34 -0.62
CA GLY A 59 5.13 2.71 -1.79
C GLY A 59 4.65 1.27 -2.04
N ASN A 60 4.37 0.49 -0.99
CA ASN A 60 3.82 -0.87 -1.13
C ASN A 60 2.43 -0.84 -1.79
N VAL A 61 1.62 0.15 -1.45
CA VAL A 61 0.26 0.30 -1.95
C VAL A 61 0.27 0.74 -3.40
N VAL A 62 1.10 1.73 -3.73
CA VAL A 62 1.25 2.26 -5.08
C VAL A 62 1.74 1.18 -6.03
N ARG A 63 2.71 0.36 -5.60
CA ARG A 63 3.20 -0.76 -6.41
C ARG A 63 2.10 -1.79 -6.69
N ASN A 64 1.30 -2.13 -5.68
CA ASN A 64 0.20 -3.08 -5.85
C ASN A 64 -0.85 -2.57 -6.85
N VAL A 65 -1.13 -1.25 -6.85
CA VAL A 65 -2.01 -0.62 -7.85
C VAL A 65 -1.46 -0.78 -9.26
N TYR A 66 -0.17 -0.50 -9.48
CA TYR A 66 0.44 -0.65 -10.81
C TYR A 66 0.55 -2.12 -11.25
N ALA A 67 0.79 -3.05 -10.31
CA ALA A 67 0.77 -4.47 -10.61
C ALA A 67 -0.65 -4.94 -10.99
N SER A 68 -1.69 -4.42 -10.33
CA SER A 68 -3.10 -4.71 -10.64
C SER A 68 -3.51 -4.14 -12.00
N PHE A 69 -2.93 -3.00 -12.41
CA PHE A 69 -3.17 -2.40 -13.72
C PHE A 69 -2.80 -3.30 -14.90
N ILE A 70 -1.81 -4.19 -14.72
CA ILE A 70 -1.49 -5.23 -15.71
C ILE A 70 -2.66 -6.20 -15.86
N GLY A 71 -3.24 -6.65 -14.76
CA GLY A 71 -4.40 -7.56 -14.77
C GLY A 71 -5.65 -6.93 -15.38
N ILE A 72 -5.89 -5.66 -15.07
CA ILE A 72 -6.96 -4.86 -15.70
C ILE A 72 -6.73 -4.74 -17.21
N SER A 73 -5.51 -4.44 -17.64
CA SER A 73 -5.17 -4.30 -19.06
C SER A 73 -5.39 -5.61 -19.82
N LEU A 74 -5.04 -6.75 -19.20
CA LEU A 74 -5.31 -8.08 -19.74
C LEU A 74 -6.81 -8.32 -19.94
N LEU A 75 -7.61 -7.98 -18.94
CA LEU A 75 -9.05 -8.21 -18.94
C LEU A 75 -9.79 -7.36 -19.97
N VAL A 76 -9.50 -6.05 -20.02
CA VAL A 76 -10.11 -5.12 -20.98
C VAL A 76 -9.72 -5.51 -22.40
N GLY A 77 -8.45 -5.86 -22.61
CA GLY A 77 -7.93 -6.28 -23.90
C GLY A 77 -8.54 -7.58 -24.42
N LEU A 78 -8.54 -8.64 -23.61
CA LEU A 78 -9.15 -9.92 -23.95
C LEU A 78 -10.66 -9.78 -24.20
N GLY A 79 -11.36 -9.03 -23.34
CA GLY A 79 -12.79 -8.75 -23.52
C GLY A 79 -13.09 -8.03 -24.84
N GLY A 80 -12.27 -7.02 -25.20
CA GLY A 80 -12.41 -6.30 -26.46
C GLY A 80 -12.17 -7.19 -27.69
N VAL A 81 -11.09 -7.99 -27.67
CA VAL A 81 -10.76 -8.92 -28.77
C VAL A 81 -11.85 -9.98 -28.95
N ILE A 82 -12.33 -10.61 -27.87
CA ILE A 82 -13.38 -11.65 -27.94
C ILE A 82 -14.71 -11.05 -28.40
N SER A 83 -15.11 -9.90 -27.87
CA SER A 83 -16.39 -9.26 -28.24
C SER A 83 -16.44 -8.98 -29.74
N LEU A 84 -15.32 -8.53 -30.32
CA LEU A 84 -15.27 -8.23 -31.74
C LEU A 84 -15.06 -9.49 -32.59
N LEU A 85 -14.32 -10.50 -32.15
CA LEU A 85 -14.33 -11.82 -32.83
C LEU A 85 -15.75 -12.40 -32.98
N LEU A 86 -16.64 -12.15 -32.02
CA LEU A 86 -18.03 -12.61 -32.05
C LEU A 86 -18.96 -11.70 -32.87
N LEU A 87 -18.60 -10.42 -33.05
CA LEU A 87 -19.40 -9.40 -33.74
C LEU A 87 -18.85 -9.03 -35.14
N ASP A 88 -17.66 -9.49 -35.49
CA ASP A 88 -16.96 -9.13 -36.72
C ASP A 88 -17.60 -9.84 -37.91
N THR A 89 -18.40 -9.07 -38.65
CA THR A 89 -18.97 -9.46 -39.94
C THR A 89 -18.16 -8.90 -41.11
N SER A 90 -16.98 -8.32 -40.87
CA SER A 90 -16.23 -7.60 -41.90
C SER A 90 -15.37 -8.53 -42.76
N THR A 91 -15.34 -8.26 -44.06
CA THR A 91 -14.57 -9.00 -45.09
C THR A 91 -13.30 -8.27 -45.54
N GLY A 92 -12.95 -7.15 -44.88
CA GLY A 92 -11.83 -6.28 -45.27
C GLY A 92 -10.49 -6.62 -44.61
N SER A 93 -9.37 -6.32 -45.30
CA SER A 93 -8.00 -6.50 -44.82
C SER A 93 -7.33 -5.17 -44.42
N PRO A 94 -6.54 -5.12 -43.32
CA PRO A 94 -6.37 -6.15 -42.31
C PRO A 94 -7.63 -6.26 -41.45
N PRO A 95 -7.96 -7.47 -40.96
CA PRO A 95 -9.18 -7.67 -40.21
C PRO A 95 -9.12 -6.90 -38.88
N ALA A 96 -10.26 -6.31 -38.48
CA ALA A 96 -10.36 -5.39 -37.35
C ALA A 96 -9.83 -6.00 -36.03
N TRP A 97 -10.00 -7.32 -35.86
CA TRP A 97 -9.46 -8.05 -34.71
C TRP A 97 -7.92 -8.00 -34.62
N GLY A 98 -7.21 -7.93 -35.74
CA GLY A 98 -5.74 -7.91 -35.77
C GLY A 98 -5.15 -6.58 -35.30
N GLN A 99 -5.77 -5.46 -35.70
CA GLN A 99 -5.37 -4.12 -35.22
C GLN A 99 -5.62 -3.97 -33.71
N LEU A 100 -6.70 -4.56 -33.22
CA LEU A 100 -7.04 -4.55 -31.79
C LEU A 100 -6.19 -5.51 -30.97
N LEU A 101 -5.81 -6.68 -31.51
CA LEU A 101 -4.83 -7.55 -30.87
C LEU A 101 -3.49 -6.81 -30.71
N PHE A 102 -3.06 -6.09 -31.74
CA PHE A 102 -1.86 -5.25 -31.65
C PHE A 102 -2.00 -4.13 -30.61
N GLY A 103 -3.12 -3.39 -30.62
CA GLY A 103 -3.42 -2.36 -29.61
C GLY A 103 -3.47 -2.91 -28.18
N PHE A 104 -4.06 -4.10 -28.00
CA PHE A 104 -4.07 -4.83 -26.75
C PHE A 104 -2.67 -5.16 -26.26
N LEU A 105 -1.84 -5.78 -27.10
CA LEU A 105 -0.47 -6.13 -26.77
C LEU A 105 0.36 -4.89 -26.43
N LEU A 106 0.13 -3.77 -27.14
CA LEU A 106 0.75 -2.48 -26.84
C LEU A 106 0.35 -1.95 -25.46
N ILE A 107 -0.95 -1.98 -25.11
CA ILE A 107 -1.44 -1.52 -23.80
C ILE A 107 -0.85 -2.37 -22.67
N VAL A 108 -0.84 -3.70 -22.83
CA VAL A 108 -0.20 -4.60 -21.85
C VAL A 108 1.30 -4.31 -21.74
N GLY A 109 1.98 -4.10 -22.87
CA GLY A 109 3.39 -3.70 -22.90
C GLY A 109 3.66 -2.39 -22.16
N ILE A 110 2.81 -1.38 -22.36
CA ILE A 110 2.86 -0.10 -21.64
C ILE A 110 2.61 -0.31 -20.14
N ALA A 111 1.61 -1.10 -19.76
CA ALA A 111 1.31 -1.39 -18.36
C ALA A 111 2.50 -2.07 -17.66
N VAL A 112 3.16 -3.02 -18.32
CA VAL A 112 4.37 -3.68 -17.83
C VAL A 112 5.53 -2.69 -17.72
N ALA A 113 5.76 -1.86 -18.75
CA ALA A 113 6.80 -0.83 -18.73
C ALA A 113 6.57 0.17 -17.59
N MET A 114 5.35 0.66 -17.42
CA MET A 114 4.95 1.52 -16.31
C MET A 114 5.20 0.83 -14.96
N TYR A 115 4.80 -0.42 -14.79
CA TYR A 115 5.09 -1.17 -13.56
C TYR A 115 6.60 -1.21 -13.25
N TYR A 116 7.47 -1.46 -14.23
CA TYR A 116 8.92 -1.45 -14.02
C TYR A 116 9.46 -0.04 -13.70
N CYS A 117 8.98 0.99 -14.38
CA CYS A 117 9.33 2.38 -14.07
C CYS A 117 8.93 2.73 -12.63
N PHE A 118 7.68 2.48 -12.25
CA PHE A 118 7.17 2.76 -10.92
C PHE A 118 7.79 1.86 -9.85
N ARG A 119 8.21 0.63 -10.15
CA ARG A 119 9.00 -0.18 -9.22
C ARG A 119 10.32 0.51 -8.87
N ASN A 120 10.96 1.17 -9.83
CA ASN A 120 12.18 1.93 -9.54
C ASN A 120 11.89 3.23 -8.77
N PHE A 121 10.72 3.85 -8.97
CA PHE A 121 10.33 5.11 -8.30
C PHE A 121 9.58 4.97 -6.98
N ALA A 122 8.92 3.84 -6.70
CA ALA A 122 8.15 3.58 -5.48
C ALA A 122 8.85 2.58 -4.54
N GLY A 123 9.95 1.98 -4.99
CA GLY A 123 10.79 1.10 -4.19
C GLY A 123 11.00 -0.28 -4.79
N ARG A 124 12.25 -0.76 -4.73
CA ARG A 124 12.65 -2.09 -5.20
C ARG A 124 12.20 -3.21 -4.26
N PHE A 125 11.95 -2.89 -2.98
CA PHE A 125 11.64 -3.84 -1.92
C PHE A 125 10.16 -3.83 -1.53
N ARG A 126 9.60 -5.01 -1.27
CA ARG A 126 8.27 -5.25 -0.72
C ARG A 126 8.31 -5.12 0.79
N GLY A 127 7.19 -4.72 1.40
CA GLY A 127 7.13 -4.58 2.85
C GLY A 127 8.19 -3.62 3.38
N SER A 128 8.39 -2.51 2.68
CA SER A 128 9.08 -1.40 3.31
C SER A 128 8.16 -0.87 4.42
N PHE A 129 8.59 -1.01 5.66
CA PHE A 129 7.84 -0.58 6.84
C PHE A 129 8.59 0.53 7.55
N VAL A 130 7.85 1.26 8.37
CA VAL A 130 8.40 2.24 9.30
C VAL A 130 8.04 1.82 10.70
N ARG A 131 8.99 1.91 11.61
CA ARG A 131 8.82 1.53 13.01
C ARG A 131 9.02 2.73 13.91
N LEU A 132 8.00 3.10 14.67
CA LEU A 132 8.09 4.14 15.69
C LEU A 132 8.28 3.48 17.05
N HIS A 133 9.42 3.71 17.68
CA HIS A 133 9.73 3.14 18.98
C HIS A 133 9.54 4.18 20.09
N ARG A 134 8.69 3.85 21.07
CA ARG A 134 8.29 4.75 22.16
C ARG A 134 9.44 5.09 23.09
N GLY A 135 10.20 4.09 23.53
CA GLY A 135 11.23 4.27 24.56
C GLY A 135 12.44 5.09 24.07
N THR A 136 12.82 4.95 22.80
CA THR A 136 13.92 5.71 22.20
C THR A 136 13.44 6.99 21.55
N ARG A 137 12.12 7.16 21.36
CA ARG A 137 11.51 8.27 20.62
C ARG A 137 12.12 8.44 19.23
N LYS A 138 12.36 7.32 18.54
CA LYS A 138 12.93 7.31 17.18
C LYS A 138 12.01 6.63 16.20
N LEU A 139 11.99 7.17 15.00
CA LEU A 139 11.38 6.60 13.82
C LEU A 139 12.46 5.90 13.00
N TYR A 140 12.35 4.58 12.91
CA TYR A 140 13.23 3.72 12.13
C TYR A 140 12.62 3.50 10.74
N VAL A 141 13.36 3.92 9.72
CA VAL A 141 12.95 3.83 8.32
C VAL A 141 13.99 3.02 7.57
N VAL A 142 13.54 2.00 6.85
CA VAL A 142 14.37 1.34 5.83
C VAL A 142 13.91 1.88 4.49
N SER A 143 14.81 2.57 3.80
CA SER A 143 14.52 3.15 2.51
C SER A 143 14.12 2.07 1.51
N PRO A 144 12.99 2.24 0.80
CA PRO A 144 12.46 1.24 -0.11
C PRO A 144 13.28 1.11 -1.40
N TYR A 145 14.29 1.96 -1.62
CA TYR A 145 15.08 2.02 -2.86
C TYR A 145 16.43 1.28 -2.75
N ASP A 146 17.12 1.50 -1.64
CA ASP A 146 18.51 1.11 -1.40
C ASP A 146 18.70 0.33 -0.10
N GLU A 147 17.60 -0.05 0.58
CA GLU A 147 17.63 -0.78 1.87
C GLU A 147 18.39 -0.03 2.97
N HIS A 148 18.63 1.27 2.78
CA HIS A 148 19.38 2.04 3.75
C HIS A 148 18.55 2.30 5.00
N PHE A 149 19.13 2.00 6.15
CA PHE A 149 18.52 2.24 7.44
C PHE A 149 18.79 3.67 7.92
N THR A 150 17.73 4.38 8.28
CA THR A 150 17.80 5.71 8.90
C THR A 150 16.99 5.73 10.18
N ALA A 151 17.53 6.40 11.19
CA ALA A 151 16.82 6.70 12.43
C ALA A 151 16.58 8.20 12.52
N LEU A 152 15.31 8.61 12.58
CA LEU A 152 14.90 10.00 12.72
C LEU A 152 14.36 10.23 14.13
N ASP A 153 14.70 11.37 14.74
CA ASP A 153 14.21 11.71 16.07
C ASP A 153 12.74 12.10 15.99
N TRP A 154 11.88 11.41 16.76
CA TRP A 154 10.45 11.68 16.82
C TRP A 154 10.21 13.17 17.05
N ASP A 155 10.91 13.79 18.00
CA ASP A 155 10.73 15.20 18.38
C ASP A 155 11.12 16.22 17.32
N ALA A 156 11.95 15.83 16.36
CA ALA A 156 12.32 16.68 15.22
C ALA A 156 11.43 16.46 13.98
N LEU A 157 10.54 15.47 14.00
CA LEU A 157 9.67 15.16 12.86
C LEU A 157 8.63 16.24 12.61
N GLN A 158 8.48 16.58 11.33
CA GLN A 158 7.38 17.35 10.80
C GLN A 158 6.40 16.42 10.07
N ALA A 159 5.13 16.49 10.46
CA ALA A 159 4.07 15.69 9.87
C ALA A 159 3.25 16.50 8.87
N PHE A 160 2.94 15.90 7.73
CA PHE A 160 2.09 16.48 6.69
C PHE A 160 1.10 15.45 6.15
N ALA A 161 -0.13 15.87 5.88
CA ALA A 161 -1.07 15.12 5.07
C ALA A 161 -0.82 15.46 3.60
N GLY A 162 -0.28 14.50 2.85
CA GLY A 162 -0.05 14.62 1.42
C GLY A 162 -1.35 14.62 0.61
N TYR A 163 -1.32 15.04 -0.65
CA TYR A 163 -2.43 14.80 -1.58
C TYR A 163 -1.93 13.99 -2.77
N VAL A 164 -2.49 12.80 -2.97
CA VAL A 164 -2.14 11.93 -4.09
C VAL A 164 -3.42 11.59 -4.87
N PRO A 165 -3.63 12.19 -6.05
CA PRO A 165 -4.71 11.82 -6.93
C PRO A 165 -4.42 10.47 -7.58
N LEU A 166 -5.43 9.61 -7.64
CA LEU A 166 -5.39 8.28 -8.21
C LEU A 166 -6.48 8.16 -9.26
N VAL A 167 -6.11 7.62 -10.42
CA VAL A 167 -7.07 7.26 -11.46
C VAL A 167 -7.08 5.75 -11.56
N SER A 168 -8.23 5.15 -11.31
CA SER A 168 -8.43 3.70 -11.35
C SER A 168 -9.65 3.33 -12.19
N THR A 169 -9.88 2.04 -12.42
CA THR A 169 -11.09 1.53 -13.07
C THR A 169 -12.39 1.89 -12.36
N ALA A 170 -12.32 2.20 -11.06
CA ALA A 170 -13.43 2.71 -10.28
C ALA A 170 -13.57 4.26 -10.34
N GLY A 171 -12.81 4.93 -11.22
CA GLY A 171 -12.82 6.38 -11.43
C GLY A 171 -11.72 7.12 -10.68
N TYR A 172 -11.93 8.43 -10.51
CA TYR A 172 -11.04 9.32 -9.75
C TYR A 172 -11.18 9.08 -8.25
N SER A 173 -10.05 8.85 -7.58
CA SER A 173 -9.93 8.76 -6.14
C SER A 173 -8.75 9.59 -5.65
N ASP A 174 -8.75 9.93 -4.37
CA ASP A 174 -7.71 10.67 -3.70
C ASP A 174 -7.28 9.92 -2.43
N ARG A 175 -5.97 9.97 -2.17
CA ARG A 175 -5.37 9.46 -0.93
C ARG A 175 -4.52 10.56 -0.30
N TYR A 176 -4.43 10.52 1.02
CA TYR A 176 -3.70 11.51 1.79
C TYR A 176 -2.62 10.88 2.70
N PRO A 177 -1.52 10.33 2.15
CA PRO A 177 -0.49 9.69 2.97
C PRO A 177 0.04 10.62 4.07
N LEU A 178 0.39 10.05 5.22
CA LEU A 178 1.11 10.79 6.26
C LEU A 178 2.59 10.86 5.89
N TYR A 179 3.06 12.03 5.49
CA TYR A 179 4.47 12.31 5.29
C TYR A 179 5.12 12.70 6.61
N LEU A 180 6.10 11.92 7.04
CA LEU A 180 6.97 12.21 8.18
C LEU A 180 8.33 12.65 7.64
N ILE A 181 8.67 13.93 7.85
CA ILE A 181 9.90 14.54 7.37
C ILE A 181 10.82 14.83 8.55
N GLY A 182 12.04 14.33 8.49
CA GLY A 182 13.09 14.56 9.47
C GLY A 182 14.44 14.82 8.80
N ILE A 183 15.44 15.19 9.60
CA ILE A 183 16.81 15.38 9.13
C ILE A 183 17.65 14.23 9.64
N ASP A 184 18.31 13.52 8.73
CA ASP A 184 19.37 12.58 9.06
C ASP A 184 20.69 13.36 9.19
N ALA A 185 21.06 13.65 10.44
CA ALA A 185 22.29 14.36 10.76
C ALA A 185 23.53 13.45 10.72
N ALA A 186 23.37 12.12 10.64
CA ALA A 186 24.50 11.19 10.57
C ALA A 186 25.11 11.12 9.16
N ARG A 187 24.35 11.50 8.13
CA ARG A 187 24.84 11.61 6.76
C ARG A 187 25.74 12.83 6.57
N THR A 188 26.73 12.70 5.67
CA THR A 188 27.59 13.82 5.26
C THR A 188 27.50 13.96 3.74
N PRO A 189 26.79 15.00 3.21
CA PRO A 189 26.09 16.04 3.96
C PRO A 189 24.81 15.53 4.69
N PRO A 190 24.35 16.25 5.73
CA PRO A 190 23.04 15.99 6.33
C PRO A 190 21.94 16.06 5.27
N GLN A 191 20.93 15.21 5.39
CA GLN A 191 19.89 15.07 4.38
C GLN A 191 18.50 15.05 5.00
N GLU A 192 17.56 15.77 4.39
CA GLU A 192 16.14 15.63 4.71
C GLU A 192 15.60 14.30 4.16
N ILE A 193 14.98 13.51 5.03
CA ILE A 193 14.40 12.22 4.72
C ILE A 193 12.89 12.32 4.90
N CYS A 194 12.15 11.80 3.94
CA CYS A 194 10.69 11.75 3.95
C CYS A 194 10.23 10.28 3.94
N ALA A 195 9.45 9.91 4.95
CA ALA A 195 8.78 8.62 5.02
C ALA A 195 7.27 8.83 4.80
N SER A 196 6.71 8.24 3.75
CA SER A 196 5.28 8.27 3.45
C SER A 196 4.59 7.04 4.02
N CYS A 197 3.87 7.24 5.12
CA CYS A 197 3.29 6.16 5.91
C CYS A 197 1.76 6.15 5.82
N GLY A 198 1.20 4.94 5.84
CA GLY A 198 -0.23 4.73 6.01
C GLY A 198 -1.12 5.38 4.95
N ASN A 199 -2.37 5.62 5.35
CA ASN A 199 -3.49 6.08 4.54
C ASN A 199 -3.83 5.19 3.32
N LEU A 200 -4.72 4.21 3.53
CA LEU A 200 -5.49 3.57 2.44
C LEU A 200 -6.96 4.02 2.41
N GLY A 201 -7.30 5.06 3.19
CA GLY A 201 -8.63 5.67 3.20
C GLY A 201 -9.04 6.13 1.80
N TRP A 202 -10.27 5.81 1.42
CA TRP A 202 -10.83 6.16 0.12
C TRP A 202 -11.67 7.43 0.26
N ARG A 203 -11.24 8.54 -0.35
CA ARG A 203 -12.00 9.83 -0.39
C ARG A 203 -12.32 10.43 0.97
N ASP A 204 -11.30 10.60 1.81
CA ASP A 204 -11.45 11.08 3.18
C ASP A 204 -10.93 12.51 3.43
N GLN A 205 -10.50 13.21 2.38
CA GLN A 205 -9.99 14.60 2.45
C GLN A 205 -8.88 14.82 3.49
N GLY A 206 -8.09 13.78 3.80
CA GLY A 206 -6.99 13.88 4.77
C GLY A 206 -7.34 13.51 6.20
N ALA A 207 -8.58 13.08 6.47
CA ALA A 207 -8.99 12.64 7.80
C ALA A 207 -8.14 11.48 8.33
N SER A 208 -7.88 10.44 7.52
CA SER A 208 -7.06 9.30 7.99
C SER A 208 -5.59 9.66 8.22
N ALA A 209 -5.03 10.64 7.50
CA ALA A 209 -3.68 11.14 7.75
C ALA A 209 -3.57 11.77 9.14
N LYS A 210 -4.60 12.56 9.49
CA LYS A 210 -4.72 13.17 10.81
C LYS A 210 -5.00 12.13 11.90
N GLN A 211 -5.92 11.20 11.66
CA GLN A 211 -6.20 10.11 12.60
C GLN A 211 -4.95 9.24 12.85
N LEU A 212 -4.16 8.94 11.81
CA LEU A 212 -2.90 8.22 11.97
C LEU A 212 -1.89 9.05 12.77
N TRP A 213 -1.80 10.36 12.52
CA TRP A 213 -0.94 11.23 13.31
C TRP A 213 -1.35 11.28 14.78
N ASP A 214 -2.64 11.39 15.06
CA ASP A 214 -3.20 11.36 16.42
C ASP A 214 -2.98 9.99 17.08
N TYR A 215 -3.11 8.89 16.32
CA TYR A 215 -2.79 7.53 16.76
C TYR A 215 -1.33 7.40 17.20
N LEU A 216 -0.39 7.96 16.42
CA LEU A 216 1.04 7.93 16.76
C LEU A 216 1.36 8.81 17.97
N GLN A 217 0.74 9.98 18.09
CA GLN A 217 0.90 10.83 19.28
C GLN A 217 0.38 10.12 20.55
N LEU A 218 -0.82 9.54 20.48
CA LEU A 218 -1.42 8.79 21.59
C LEU A 218 -0.56 7.58 21.99
N PHE A 219 0.01 6.87 21.00
CA PHE A 219 0.98 5.82 21.26
C PHE A 219 2.20 6.31 22.03
N MET A 220 2.77 7.45 21.63
CA MET A 220 3.95 8.01 22.28
C MET A 220 3.67 8.45 23.71
N ASP A 221 2.51 9.05 23.94
CA ASP A 221 2.15 9.64 25.23
C ASP A 221 1.64 8.56 26.21
N GLU A 222 0.63 7.79 25.82
CA GLU A 222 -0.08 6.85 26.70
C GLU A 222 0.35 5.38 26.52
N GLY A 223 0.96 5.02 25.39
CA GLY A 223 1.40 3.66 25.09
C GLY A 223 0.35 2.82 24.35
N ALA A 224 0.67 1.54 24.12
CA ALA A 224 -0.13 0.64 23.28
C ALA A 224 -1.48 0.25 23.88
N ASP A 225 -1.61 0.24 25.21
CA ASP A 225 -2.83 -0.19 25.88
C ASP A 225 -3.97 0.82 25.73
N ALA A 226 -3.62 2.07 25.41
CA ALA A 226 -4.58 3.12 25.09
C ALA A 226 -5.11 3.05 23.65
N LEU A 227 -4.56 2.15 22.82
CA LEU A 227 -4.86 2.07 21.39
C LEU A 227 -5.67 0.83 21.04
N SER A 228 -6.54 1.01 20.06
CA SER A 228 -7.16 -0.08 19.33
C SER A 228 -6.10 -0.85 18.54
N LYS A 229 -6.06 -2.18 18.66
CA LYS A 229 -5.02 -3.00 18.03
C LYS A 229 -5.40 -3.39 16.60
N PRO A 230 -4.45 -3.42 15.65
CA PRO A 230 -4.69 -3.95 14.32
C PRO A 230 -4.93 -5.48 14.37
N PRO A 231 -5.53 -6.07 13.33
CA PRO A 231 -5.62 -7.52 13.19
C PRO A 231 -4.22 -8.17 13.18
N PRO A 232 -4.13 -9.44 13.59
CA PRO A 232 -2.87 -10.17 13.56
C PRO A 232 -2.34 -10.27 12.12
N VAL A 233 -1.02 -10.20 11.98
CA VAL A 233 -0.37 -10.32 10.67
C VAL A 233 -0.61 -11.73 10.14
N PRO A 234 -1.16 -11.89 8.91
CA PRO A 234 -1.39 -13.20 8.35
C PRO A 234 -0.05 -13.92 8.11
N PRO A 235 -0.01 -15.26 8.29
CA PRO A 235 1.19 -16.03 8.01
C PRO A 235 1.55 -15.94 6.51
N ARG A 236 2.83 -16.15 6.20
CA ARG A 236 3.29 -16.21 4.81
C ARG A 236 2.67 -17.40 4.10
N LEU A 237 1.83 -17.09 3.11
CA LEU A 237 1.18 -18.08 2.27
C LEU A 237 2.09 -18.47 1.11
N SER A 238 1.96 -19.72 0.64
CA SER A 238 2.63 -20.14 -0.60
C SER A 238 2.08 -19.37 -1.80
N ARG A 239 2.85 -19.26 -2.89
CA ARG A 239 2.43 -18.53 -4.11
C ARG A 239 1.01 -18.89 -4.58
N LYS A 240 0.68 -20.19 -4.60
CA LYS A 240 -0.66 -20.67 -4.97
C LYS A 240 -1.73 -20.23 -3.97
N GLN A 241 -1.43 -20.29 -2.68
CA GLN A 241 -2.35 -19.84 -1.64
C GLN A 241 -2.56 -18.32 -1.66
N THR A 242 -1.51 -17.55 -1.95
CA THR A 242 -1.57 -16.09 -2.13
C THR A 242 -2.48 -15.72 -3.29
N PHE A 243 -2.30 -16.36 -4.46
CA PHE A 243 -3.20 -16.15 -5.61
C PHE A 243 -4.67 -16.49 -5.27
N MET A 244 -4.89 -17.64 -4.61
CA MET A 244 -6.23 -18.12 -4.25
C MET A 244 -6.85 -17.35 -3.07
N ARG A 245 -6.09 -16.53 -2.33
CA ARG A 245 -6.58 -15.80 -1.16
C ARG A 245 -7.72 -14.87 -1.55
N CYS A 246 -7.53 -14.02 -2.56
CA CYS A 246 -8.55 -13.07 -2.99
C CYS A 246 -9.83 -13.78 -3.46
N TYR A 247 -9.71 -14.94 -4.12
CA TYR A 247 -10.86 -15.77 -4.51
C TYR A 247 -11.61 -16.36 -3.30
N ARG A 248 -10.88 -16.81 -2.26
CA ARG A 248 -11.49 -17.31 -1.01
C ARG A 248 -12.18 -16.19 -0.24
N ASP A 249 -11.58 -15.01 -0.18
CA ASP A 249 -12.15 -13.85 0.49
C ASP A 249 -13.42 -13.38 -0.23
N TRP A 250 -13.37 -13.34 -1.57
CA TRP A 250 -14.54 -13.09 -2.41
C TRP A 250 -15.63 -14.14 -2.17
N ALA A 251 -15.29 -15.43 -2.17
CA ALA A 251 -16.26 -16.51 -1.98
C ALA A 251 -16.90 -16.47 -0.58
N THR A 252 -16.12 -16.11 0.45
CA THR A 252 -16.62 -15.91 1.81
C THR A 252 -17.60 -14.75 1.84
N LYS A 253 -17.22 -13.56 1.35
CA LYS A 253 -18.13 -12.40 1.29
C LYS A 253 -19.38 -12.69 0.46
N PHE A 254 -19.23 -13.40 -0.65
CA PHE A 254 -20.36 -13.81 -1.49
C PHE A 254 -21.35 -14.69 -0.72
N ARG A 255 -20.87 -15.69 0.02
CA ARG A 255 -21.73 -16.56 0.85
C ARG A 255 -22.39 -15.81 2.00
N THR A 256 -21.71 -14.81 2.58
CA THR A 256 -22.27 -13.98 3.64
C THR A 256 -23.35 -13.03 3.12
N ASP A 257 -23.19 -12.51 1.90
CA ASP A 257 -24.12 -11.54 1.30
C ASP A 257 -25.33 -12.21 0.61
N LEU A 258 -25.20 -13.46 0.18
CA LEU A 258 -26.29 -14.21 -0.45
C LEU A 258 -27.56 -14.32 0.43
N PRO A 259 -27.49 -14.61 1.75
CA PRO A 259 -28.66 -14.66 2.61
C PRO A 259 -29.21 -13.28 3.01
N THR A 260 -28.45 -12.19 2.87
CA THR A 260 -28.93 -10.83 3.23
C THR A 260 -29.83 -10.20 2.16
N ALA A 261 -29.82 -10.75 0.94
CA ALA A 261 -30.75 -10.38 -0.13
C ALA A 261 -32.15 -10.97 0.15
N LYS A 262 -32.98 -10.20 0.86
CA LYS A 262 -34.34 -10.56 1.29
C LYS A 262 -35.31 -10.85 0.13
N ASP A 263 -35.10 -10.22 -1.02
CA ASP A 263 -36.01 -10.30 -2.17
C ASP A 263 -35.47 -11.19 -3.29
N TRP A 264 -36.31 -12.09 -3.82
CA TRP A 264 -35.94 -13.00 -4.91
C TRP A 264 -35.48 -12.27 -6.19
N LEU A 265 -35.99 -11.05 -6.43
CA LEU A 265 -35.61 -10.18 -7.55
C LEU A 265 -34.22 -9.56 -7.37
N ARG A 266 -33.75 -9.35 -6.14
CA ARG A 266 -32.44 -8.74 -5.86
C ARG A 266 -31.30 -9.75 -5.93
N LYS A 267 -31.59 -11.03 -5.68
CA LYS A 267 -30.62 -12.12 -5.77
C LYS A 267 -29.89 -12.20 -7.11
N PRO A 268 -30.56 -12.25 -8.29
CA PRO A 268 -29.85 -12.34 -9.56
C PRO A 268 -28.95 -11.12 -9.83
N TRP A 269 -29.38 -9.91 -9.45
CA TRP A 269 -28.56 -8.71 -9.56
C TRP A 269 -27.33 -8.74 -8.64
N LEU A 270 -27.50 -9.21 -7.41
CA LEU A 270 -26.39 -9.41 -6.48
C LEU A 270 -25.40 -10.44 -7.03
N MET A 271 -25.89 -11.57 -7.56
CA MET A 271 -25.05 -12.59 -8.20
C MET A 271 -24.25 -12.00 -9.37
N LEU A 272 -24.91 -11.25 -10.25
CA LEU A 272 -24.26 -10.60 -11.39
C LEU A 272 -23.20 -9.58 -10.95
N GLY A 273 -23.55 -8.70 -9.99
CA GLY A 273 -22.61 -7.72 -9.45
C GLY A 273 -21.39 -8.36 -8.79
N LYS A 274 -21.59 -9.48 -8.07
CA LYS A 274 -20.50 -10.25 -7.46
C LYS A 274 -19.63 -10.94 -8.50
N LEU A 275 -20.21 -11.44 -9.59
CA LEU A 275 -19.47 -12.04 -10.70
C LEU A 275 -18.65 -10.98 -11.47
N ILE A 276 -19.23 -9.81 -11.70
CA ILE A 276 -18.50 -8.65 -12.25
C ILE A 276 -17.35 -8.27 -11.32
N TRP A 277 -17.58 -8.23 -10.00
CA TRP A 277 -16.53 -7.94 -9.02
C TRP A 277 -15.40 -8.98 -9.03
N LEU A 278 -15.74 -10.27 -9.15
CA LEU A 278 -14.76 -11.37 -9.28
C LEU A 278 -13.84 -11.17 -10.49
N VAL A 279 -14.43 -10.82 -11.62
CA VAL A 279 -13.69 -10.67 -12.88
C VAL A 279 -12.90 -9.37 -12.87
N CYS A 280 -13.54 -8.24 -12.56
CA CYS A 280 -12.96 -6.90 -12.72
C CYS A 280 -12.03 -6.44 -11.59
N MET A 281 -12.11 -7.02 -10.38
CA MET A 281 -11.26 -6.62 -9.25
C MET A 281 -10.45 -7.79 -8.69
N VAL A 282 -11.10 -8.93 -8.39
CA VAL A 282 -10.43 -10.05 -7.72
C VAL A 282 -9.34 -10.66 -8.60
N PHE A 283 -9.58 -10.87 -9.89
CA PHE A 283 -8.56 -11.39 -10.80
C PHE A 283 -7.34 -10.45 -10.94
N PRO A 284 -7.52 -9.14 -11.21
CA PRO A 284 -6.39 -8.21 -11.22
C PRO A 284 -5.59 -8.17 -9.92
N ASP A 285 -6.26 -8.12 -8.77
CA ASP A 285 -5.60 -8.09 -7.46
C ASP A 285 -4.83 -9.40 -7.18
N SER A 286 -5.39 -10.54 -7.57
CA SER A 286 -4.70 -11.84 -7.48
C SER A 286 -3.45 -11.92 -8.35
N LEU A 287 -3.49 -11.35 -9.56
CA LEU A 287 -2.32 -11.29 -10.44
C LEU A 287 -1.24 -10.38 -9.86
N ALA A 288 -1.64 -9.23 -9.31
CA ALA A 288 -0.75 -8.29 -8.65
C ALA A 288 0.01 -8.94 -7.50
N GLU A 289 -0.69 -9.65 -6.62
CA GLU A 289 -0.10 -10.40 -5.51
C GLU A 289 0.93 -11.45 -5.96
N VAL A 290 0.71 -12.10 -7.11
CA VAL A 290 1.66 -13.05 -7.71
C VAL A 290 2.88 -12.33 -8.29
N ILE A 291 2.69 -11.20 -8.97
CA ILE A 291 3.79 -10.37 -9.49
C ILE A 291 4.66 -9.88 -8.33
N GLU A 292 4.02 -9.43 -7.24
CA GLU A 292 4.69 -8.96 -6.04
C GLU A 292 5.29 -10.08 -5.19
N TYR A 293 4.91 -11.35 -5.37
CA TYR A 293 5.44 -12.47 -4.58
C TYR A 293 6.96 -12.60 -4.73
N ASN A 294 7.50 -12.29 -5.92
CA ASN A 294 8.93 -12.39 -6.21
C ASN A 294 9.74 -11.15 -5.82
N VAL A 295 9.10 -10.13 -5.23
CA VAL A 295 9.78 -8.91 -4.82
C VAL A 295 10.37 -9.12 -3.42
N PRO A 296 11.68 -8.88 -3.20
CA PRO A 296 12.33 -9.11 -1.92
C PRO A 296 11.78 -8.17 -0.84
N TYR A 297 11.70 -8.63 0.40
CA TYR A 297 11.26 -7.81 1.53
C TYR A 297 12.38 -6.95 2.07
N ALA A 298 12.09 -5.68 2.39
CA ALA A 298 13.01 -4.84 3.14
C ALA A 298 13.17 -5.41 4.56
N ARG A 299 14.42 -5.55 5.03
CA ARG A 299 14.72 -6.07 6.37
C ARG A 299 15.25 -4.97 7.26
N PHE A 300 14.79 -4.95 8.51
CA PHE A 300 15.43 -4.11 9.52
C PHE A 300 16.73 -4.75 9.99
N PRO A 301 17.67 -3.95 10.51
CA PRO A 301 18.79 -4.50 11.28
C PRO A 301 18.27 -5.31 12.47
N SER A 302 18.89 -6.46 12.73
CA SER A 302 18.45 -7.40 13.78
C SER A 302 18.44 -6.79 15.19
N GLU A 303 19.27 -5.77 15.43
CA GLU A 303 19.28 -4.98 16.65
C GLU A 303 17.97 -4.22 16.85
N ILE A 304 17.42 -3.64 15.78
CA ILE A 304 16.16 -2.90 15.79
C ILE A 304 14.97 -3.85 15.88
N ASP A 305 15.04 -5.02 15.24
CA ASP A 305 14.05 -6.08 15.41
C ASP A 305 13.91 -6.51 16.87
N LYS A 306 15.04 -6.73 17.57
CA LYS A 306 15.06 -7.06 18.99
C LYS A 306 14.56 -5.90 19.85
N LEU A 307 15.03 -4.69 19.58
CA LEU A 307 14.62 -3.48 20.30
C LEU A 307 13.10 -3.25 20.19
N CYS A 308 12.53 -3.49 19.01
CA CYS A 308 11.10 -3.32 18.79
C CYS A 308 10.28 -4.53 19.24
N GLY A 309 10.90 -5.65 19.64
CA GLY A 309 10.19 -6.90 19.93
C GLY A 309 9.43 -7.45 18.72
N MET A 310 9.97 -7.25 17.51
CA MET A 310 9.35 -7.60 16.23
C MET A 310 10.23 -8.54 15.38
N ALA A 311 11.23 -9.19 16.01
CA ALA A 311 12.06 -10.19 15.35
C ALA A 311 11.19 -11.25 14.68
N ASP A 312 11.44 -11.45 13.39
CA ASP A 312 10.56 -12.14 12.44
C ASP A 312 10.00 -13.48 12.93
N GLU A 313 8.71 -13.49 13.30
CA GLU A 313 7.84 -14.67 13.07
C GLU A 313 7.63 -14.95 11.56
N GLU A 314 8.10 -14.04 10.68
CA GLU A 314 8.11 -14.18 9.22
C GLU A 314 9.32 -14.96 8.65
N ALA A 315 10.29 -15.35 9.48
CA ALA A 315 11.42 -16.19 9.08
C ALA A 315 11.09 -17.70 9.09
N ALA A 316 9.83 -18.07 9.29
CA ALA A 316 9.33 -19.35 8.80
C ALA A 316 9.32 -19.26 7.26
N GLU A 317 10.43 -19.68 6.65
CA GLU A 317 10.49 -20.07 5.25
C GLU A 317 9.20 -20.83 4.91
N PRO A 318 8.41 -20.43 3.89
CA PRO A 318 7.43 -21.36 3.37
C PRO A 318 8.20 -22.62 2.96
N PRO A 319 7.70 -23.84 3.24
CA PRO A 319 8.37 -25.05 2.78
C PRO A 319 8.65 -24.88 1.29
N ARG A 320 9.91 -25.08 0.89
CA ARG A 320 10.30 -25.18 -0.52
C ARG A 320 9.38 -26.21 -1.15
N VAL A 321 8.36 -25.75 -1.87
CA VAL A 321 7.60 -26.63 -2.74
C VAL A 321 8.49 -26.78 -3.95
N GLU A 322 9.19 -27.91 -3.99
CA GLU A 322 9.85 -28.40 -5.20
C GLU A 322 8.83 -28.37 -6.35
N ALA A 323 9.29 -27.86 -7.50
CA ALA A 323 8.49 -27.64 -8.69
C ALA A 323 7.86 -28.93 -9.24
#